data_AF-C4JNM9-F1
#
_entry.id   AF-C4JNM9-F1
#
_cell.length_a   1.000
_cell.length_b   1.000
_cell.length_c   1.000
_cell.angle_alpha   90.00
_cell.angle_beta   90.00
_cell.angle_gamma   90.00
#
_symmetry.space_group_name_H-M   'P 1'
#
loop_
_entity.id
_entity.type
_entity.pdbx_description
1 polymer ?
#
loop_
_entity_poly.entity_id
_entity_poly.type
_entity_poly.pdbx_seq_one_letter_code
_entity_poly.pdbx_strand_id
1 'polypeptide(L)'
;MAHGRAMSPPINNLTILAIDRGIEKHEPLESDPSDIRHFLFQVHGFILAVVFTLAMPVAVWVIRLGGKSAFSRHWIVQIAAVAVAIGGMSIALLISKKWIQIGDRHGTHKLIGIFVLCSLLVQPCIGYWHHLAFIKLKRRTSITFAHILFGRAIIILGWLNIAL
;
A
#
# COMPACT_ATOMS: atom_id res chain seq x y z
N MET A 1 -50.20 -10.93 61.78
CA MET A 1 -49.84 -10.87 60.34
C MET A 1 -48.58 -11.70 60.15
N ALA A 2 -48.71 -12.89 59.57
CA ALA A 2 -47.59 -13.82 59.37
C ALA A 2 -46.82 -13.44 58.10
N HIS A 3 -45.58 -13.01 58.26
CA HIS A 3 -44.69 -12.66 57.15
C HIS A 3 -43.94 -13.92 56.71
N GLY A 4 -44.42 -14.58 55.65
CA GLY A 4 -43.73 -15.69 55.00
C GLY A 4 -42.43 -15.21 54.38
N ARG A 5 -41.30 -15.67 54.91
CA ARG A 5 -39.97 -15.43 54.34
C ARG A 5 -39.77 -16.44 53.20
N ALA A 6 -39.85 -15.98 51.96
CA ALA A 6 -39.52 -16.80 50.80
C ALA A 6 -38.05 -17.22 50.91
N MET A 7 -37.81 -18.54 50.99
CA MET A 7 -36.48 -19.12 51.01
C MET A 7 -35.95 -19.12 49.57
N SER A 8 -34.94 -18.30 49.31
CA SER A 8 -34.26 -18.27 48.00
C SER A 8 -33.58 -19.62 47.74
N PRO A 9 -33.72 -20.19 46.54
CA PRO A 9 -33.14 -21.49 46.21
C PRO A 9 -31.61 -21.46 46.28
N PRO A 10 -30.95 -22.59 46.63
CA PRO A 10 -29.50 -22.68 46.68
C PRO A 10 -28.92 -22.51 45.28
N ILE A 11 -28.16 -21.44 45.11
CA ILE A 11 -27.45 -21.16 43.85
C ILE A 11 -26.32 -22.19 43.75
N ASN A 12 -26.44 -23.13 42.82
CA ASN A 12 -25.41 -24.14 42.58
C ASN A 12 -24.39 -23.64 41.55
N ASN A 13 -23.23 -24.28 41.49
CA ASN A 13 -22.14 -23.89 40.59
C ASN A 13 -22.55 -23.92 39.11
N LEU A 14 -23.55 -24.74 38.74
CA LEU A 14 -24.10 -24.79 37.38
C LEU A 14 -24.96 -23.56 37.05
N THR A 15 -25.72 -23.04 38.01
CA THR A 15 -26.46 -21.78 37.86
C THR A 15 -25.52 -20.59 37.83
N ILE A 16 -24.47 -20.58 38.65
CA ILE A 16 -23.39 -19.57 38.56
C ILE A 16 -22.71 -19.65 37.19
N LEU A 17 -22.34 -20.83 36.71
CA LEU A 17 -21.68 -21.01 35.42
C LEU A 17 -22.59 -20.65 34.25
N ALA A 18 -23.90 -20.90 34.34
CA ALA A 18 -24.86 -20.50 33.31
C ALA A 18 -25.13 -18.99 33.30
N ILE A 19 -25.11 -18.35 34.48
CA ILE A 19 -25.19 -16.90 34.63
C ILE A 19 -23.89 -16.25 34.12
N ASP A 20 -22.72 -16.82 34.44
CA ASP A 20 -21.41 -16.36 33.98
C ASP A 20 -21.26 -16.53 32.45
N ARG A 21 -21.76 -17.65 31.90
CA ARG A 21 -21.80 -17.89 30.45
C ARG A 21 -22.86 -17.05 29.72
N GLY A 22 -23.92 -16.62 30.42
CA GLY A 22 -24.90 -15.64 29.94
C GLY A 22 -24.47 -14.18 30.16
N ILE A 23 -23.44 -13.97 30.99
CA ILE A 23 -22.71 -12.72 31.27
C ILE A 23 -21.29 -12.83 30.68
N GLU A 24 -21.07 -13.68 29.67
CA GLU A 24 -20.02 -13.36 28.70
C GLU A 24 -20.53 -12.12 27.99
N LYS A 25 -20.15 -10.96 28.54
CA LYS A 25 -20.11 -9.73 27.78
C LYS A 25 -19.42 -10.13 26.49
N HIS A 26 -20.14 -10.07 25.37
CA HIS A 26 -19.48 -9.87 24.10
C HIS A 26 -18.67 -8.60 24.29
N GLU A 27 -17.40 -8.74 24.68
CA GLU A 27 -16.45 -7.65 24.62
C GLU A 27 -16.60 -7.11 23.20
N PRO A 28 -16.90 -5.80 23.04
CA PRO A 28 -16.82 -5.19 21.73
C PRO A 28 -15.48 -5.63 21.15
N LEU A 29 -15.44 -6.06 19.89
CA LEU A 29 -14.23 -6.49 19.21
C LEU A 29 -13.20 -5.35 19.23
N GLU A 30 -12.52 -5.15 20.36
CA GLU A 30 -11.47 -4.16 20.57
C GLU A 30 -10.25 -4.80 19.94
N SER A 31 -10.15 -4.65 18.62
CA SER A 31 -9.05 -5.18 17.84
C SER A 31 -7.73 -4.71 18.46
N ASP A 32 -6.87 -5.65 18.86
CA ASP A 32 -5.56 -5.34 19.43
C ASP A 32 -4.83 -4.37 18.48
N PRO A 33 -4.29 -3.24 18.97
CA PRO A 33 -3.46 -2.35 18.18
C PRO A 33 -2.34 -3.06 17.40
N SER A 34 -1.89 -4.23 17.87
CA SER A 34 -0.93 -5.07 17.14
C SER A 34 -1.53 -5.68 15.86
N ASP A 35 -2.76 -6.21 15.92
CA ASP A 35 -3.48 -6.82 14.79
C ASP A 35 -3.75 -5.81 13.68
N ILE A 36 -4.24 -4.62 14.04
CA ILE A 36 -4.46 -3.53 13.08
C ILE A 36 -3.15 -3.20 12.36
N ARG A 37 -2.04 -3.11 13.11
CA ARG A 37 -0.74 -2.77 12.53
C ARG A 37 -0.26 -3.86 11.56
N HIS A 38 -0.42 -5.13 11.92
CA HIS A 38 -0.10 -6.25 11.04
C HIS A 38 -0.92 -6.22 9.75
N PHE A 39 -2.23 -5.98 9.86
CA PHE A 39 -3.12 -5.80 8.71
C PHE A 39 -2.69 -4.62 7.82
N LEU A 40 -2.34 -3.47 8.40
CA LEU A 40 -1.89 -2.30 7.65
C LEU A 40 -0.58 -2.54 6.88
N PHE A 41 0.35 -3.34 7.42
CA PHE A 41 1.54 -3.76 6.68
C PHE A 41 1.19 -4.63 5.46
N GLN A 42 0.25 -5.56 5.62
CA GLN A 42 -0.23 -6.39 4.51
C GLN A 42 -0.92 -5.54 3.43
N VAL A 43 -1.76 -4.59 3.83
CA VAL A 43 -2.45 -3.67 2.92
C VAL A 43 -1.45 -2.80 2.15
N HIS A 44 -0.47 -2.19 2.84
CA HIS A 44 0.62 -1.44 2.18
C HIS A 44 1.34 -2.29 1.13
N GLY A 45 1.78 -3.49 1.53
CA GLY A 45 2.52 -4.40 0.67
C GLY A 45 1.70 -4.84 -0.54
N PHE A 46 0.43 -5.18 -0.34
CA PHE A 46 -0.48 -5.57 -1.41
C PHE A 46 -0.73 -4.43 -2.41
N ILE A 47 -1.05 -3.23 -1.92
CA ILE A 47 -1.28 -2.05 -2.76
C ILE A 47 -0.05 -1.77 -3.63
N LEU A 48 1.15 -1.70 -3.03
CA LEU A 48 2.37 -1.42 -3.77
C LEU A 48 2.72 -2.56 -4.73
N ALA A 49 2.51 -3.82 -4.34
CA ALA A 49 2.71 -4.96 -5.22
C ALA A 49 1.83 -4.85 -6.48
N VAL A 50 0.55 -4.55 -6.32
CA VAL A 50 -0.38 -4.35 -7.46
C VAL A 50 0.05 -3.17 -8.33
N VAL A 51 0.47 -2.05 -7.73
CA VAL A 51 0.92 -0.89 -8.52
C VAL A 51 2.14 -1.24 -9.38
N PHE A 52 3.17 -1.83 -8.80
CA PHE A 52 4.43 -2.09 -9.49
C PHE A 52 4.38 -3.30 -10.43
N THR A 53 3.54 -4.29 -10.17
CA THR A 53 3.43 -5.50 -11.01
C THR A 53 2.35 -5.40 -12.08
N LEU A 54 1.29 -4.60 -11.87
CA LEU A 54 0.17 -4.50 -12.81
C LEU A 54 -0.02 -3.08 -13.34
N ALA A 55 -0.30 -2.10 -12.48
CA ALA A 55 -0.69 -0.76 -12.93
C ALA A 55 0.39 -0.08 -13.77
N MET A 56 1.65 -0.16 -13.33
CA MET A 56 2.79 0.42 -14.03
C MET A 56 3.03 -0.26 -15.40
N PRO A 57 3.09 -1.60 -15.52
CA PRO A 57 3.13 -2.26 -16.83
C PRO A 57 1.93 -1.94 -17.74
N VAL A 58 0.72 -1.83 -17.18
CA VAL A 58 -0.48 -1.44 -17.94
C VAL A 58 -0.32 -0.03 -18.52
N ALA A 59 0.23 0.93 -17.78
CA ALA A 59 0.50 2.27 -18.33
C ALA A 59 1.41 2.20 -19.57
N VAL A 60 2.43 1.34 -19.56
CA VAL A 60 3.33 1.15 -20.72
C VAL A 60 2.66 0.37 -21.85
N TRP A 61 1.78 -0.57 -21.53
CA TRP A 61 0.99 -1.27 -22.55
C TRP A 61 0.04 -0.30 -23.29
N VAL A 62 -0.64 0.58 -22.55
CA VAL A 62 -1.59 1.57 -23.11
C VAL A 62 -0.93 2.53 -24.10
N ILE A 63 0.30 3.00 -23.85
CA ILE A 63 1.00 3.88 -24.81
C ILE A 63 1.39 3.13 -26.09
N ARG A 64 1.65 1.82 -26.00
CA ARG A 64 2.03 0.98 -27.14
C ARG A 64 0.87 0.62 -28.06
N LEU A 65 -0.36 0.70 -27.58
CA LEU A 65 -1.55 0.55 -28.43
C LEU A 65 -1.65 1.64 -29.50
N GLY A 66 -0.93 2.76 -29.32
CA GLY A 66 -0.91 3.85 -30.29
C GLY A 66 -2.23 4.61 -30.40
N GLY A 67 -2.30 5.51 -31.37
CA GLY A 67 -3.44 6.40 -31.60
C GLY A 67 -3.27 7.81 -31.02
N LYS A 68 -4.17 8.72 -31.41
CA LYS A 68 -4.09 10.17 -31.09
C LYS A 68 -4.18 10.46 -29.59
N SER A 69 -4.88 9.61 -28.82
CA SER A 69 -5.06 9.74 -27.37
C SER A 69 -4.14 8.86 -26.54
N ALA A 70 -3.18 8.16 -27.15
CA ALA A 70 -2.31 7.20 -26.45
C ALA A 70 -1.53 7.84 -25.30
N PHE A 71 -0.98 9.04 -25.53
CA PHE A 71 -0.25 9.80 -24.50
C PHE A 71 -1.18 10.19 -23.35
N SER A 72 -2.36 10.76 -23.63
CA SER A 72 -3.30 11.18 -22.59
C SER A 72 -3.72 10.00 -21.71
N ARG A 73 -4.03 8.83 -22.31
CA ARG A 73 -4.38 7.63 -21.54
C ARG A 73 -3.20 7.13 -20.71
N HIS A 74 -1.99 7.08 -21.30
CA HIS A 74 -0.79 6.70 -20.57
C HIS A 74 -0.53 7.61 -19.36
N TRP A 75 -0.64 8.92 -19.57
CA TRP A 75 -0.44 9.92 -18.52
C TRP A 75 -1.46 9.77 -17.39
N ILE A 76 -2.74 9.56 -17.71
CA ILE A 76 -3.79 9.36 -16.70
C ILE A 76 -3.52 8.10 -15.87
N VAL A 77 -3.23 6.97 -16.52
CA VAL A 77 -2.94 5.71 -15.82
C VAL A 77 -1.66 5.86 -14.98
N GLN A 78 -0.64 6.54 -15.50
CA GLN A 78 0.61 6.79 -14.79
C GLN A 78 0.37 7.61 -13.51
N ILE A 79 -0.32 8.76 -13.60
CA ILE A 79 -0.58 9.61 -12.44
C ILE A 79 -1.48 8.91 -11.41
N ALA A 80 -2.48 8.15 -11.86
CA ALA A 80 -3.32 7.35 -10.97
C ALA A 80 -2.49 6.30 -10.22
N ALA A 81 -1.60 5.58 -10.90
CA ALA A 81 -0.70 4.62 -10.28
C ALA A 81 0.25 5.29 -9.25
N VAL A 82 0.78 6.47 -9.57
CA VAL A 82 1.60 7.25 -8.62
C VAL A 82 0.80 7.66 -7.39
N ALA A 83 -0.44 8.14 -7.55
CA ALA A 83 -1.29 8.52 -6.43
C ALA A 83 -1.58 7.33 -5.48
N VAL A 84 -1.90 6.16 -6.05
CA VAL A 84 -2.10 4.93 -5.27
C VAL A 84 -0.80 4.48 -4.59
N ALA A 85 0.35 4.60 -5.26
CA ALA A 85 1.65 4.30 -4.65
C ALA A 85 1.97 5.22 -3.46
N ILE A 86 1.67 6.52 -3.58
CA ILE A 86 1.83 7.48 -2.48
C ILE A 86 0.93 7.05 -1.31
N GLY A 87 -0.34 6.75 -1.56
CA GLY A 87 -1.27 6.30 -0.52
C GLY A 87 -0.78 5.03 0.19
N GLY A 88 -0.33 4.02 -0.58
CA GLY A 88 0.31 2.82 -0.04
C GLY A 88 1.51 3.17 0.83
N MET A 89 2.45 3.98 0.33
CA MET A 89 3.65 4.37 1.07
C MET A 89 3.34 5.19 2.34
N SER A 90 2.35 6.08 2.29
CA SER A 90 1.91 6.84 3.46
C SER A 90 1.49 5.91 4.61
N ILE A 91 0.81 4.80 4.32
CA ILE A 91 0.48 3.79 5.35
C ILE A 91 1.75 3.28 6.02
N ALA A 92 2.77 2.86 5.25
CA ALA A 92 4.03 2.37 5.80
C ALA A 92 4.78 3.42 6.64
N LEU A 93 4.80 4.67 6.18
CA LEU A 93 5.46 5.76 6.91
C LEU A 93 4.78 6.03 8.26
N LEU A 94 3.44 5.93 8.32
CA LEU A 94 2.68 6.14 9.55
C LEU A 94 2.85 5.02 10.58
N ILE A 95 2.99 3.76 10.13
CA ILE A 95 3.09 2.59 11.03
C ILE A 95 4.53 2.16 11.36
N SER A 96 5.52 2.74 10.67
CA SER A 96 6.93 2.41 10.87
C SER A 96 7.49 3.09 12.12
N LYS A 97 7.74 2.29 13.17
CA LYS A 97 8.34 2.74 14.43
C LYS A 97 9.88 2.61 14.48
N LYS A 98 10.45 1.76 13.63
CA LYS A 98 11.89 1.46 13.62
C LYS A 98 12.61 2.33 12.59
N TRP A 99 13.75 2.90 12.98
CA TRP A 99 14.67 3.58 12.08
C TRP A 99 15.26 2.64 11.01
N ILE A 100 15.80 3.23 9.95
CA ILE A 100 16.47 2.50 8.88
C ILE A 100 17.80 1.97 9.42
N GLN A 101 18.00 0.65 9.40
CA GLN A 101 19.25 0.00 9.81
C GLN A 101 19.92 -0.60 8.57
N ILE A 102 21.12 -0.13 8.26
CA ILE A 102 21.89 -0.60 7.10
C ILE A 102 22.45 -1.99 7.41
N GLY A 103 22.28 -2.95 6.49
CA GLY A 103 22.76 -4.32 6.62
C GLY A 103 21.70 -5.36 6.99
N ASP A 104 20.50 -4.93 7.42
CA ASP A 104 19.34 -5.81 7.59
C ASP A 104 18.40 -5.76 6.38
N ARG A 105 17.70 -6.86 6.13
CA ARG A 105 16.72 -7.00 5.05
C ARG A 105 15.59 -5.98 5.17
N HIS A 106 15.05 -5.77 6.37
CA HIS A 106 13.97 -4.79 6.58
C HIS A 106 14.45 -3.34 6.42
N GLY A 107 15.69 -3.04 6.82
CA GLY A 107 16.28 -1.73 6.59
C GLY A 107 16.53 -1.45 5.11
N THR A 108 16.98 -2.46 4.37
CA THR A 108 17.20 -2.39 2.92
C THR A 108 15.87 -2.16 2.18
N HIS A 109 14.81 -2.88 2.55
CA HIS A 109 13.46 -2.65 2.03
C HIS A 109 12.99 -1.19 2.23
N LYS A 110 13.18 -0.63 3.43
CA LYS A 110 12.78 0.76 3.70
C LYS A 110 13.56 1.76 2.84
N LEU A 111 14.89 1.57 2.74
CA LEU A 111 15.76 2.46 1.98
C LEU A 111 15.40 2.44 0.48
N ILE A 112 15.28 1.26 -0.10
CA ILE A 112 14.90 1.09 -1.51
C ILE A 112 13.49 1.64 -1.74
N GLY A 113 12.53 1.33 -0.86
CA GLY A 113 11.16 1.82 -0.95
C GLY A 113 11.06 3.35 -1.01
N ILE A 114 11.78 4.06 -0.14
CA ILE A 114 11.82 5.54 -0.15
C ILE A 114 12.47 6.06 -1.42
N PHE A 115 13.60 5.47 -1.84
CA PHE A 115 14.28 5.86 -3.07
C PHE A 115 13.40 5.67 -4.31
N VAL A 116 12.69 4.55 -4.38
CA VAL A 116 11.73 4.23 -5.44
C VAL A 116 10.57 5.22 -5.43
N LEU A 117 10.02 5.59 -4.28
CA LEU A 117 8.97 6.61 -4.17
C LEU A 117 9.43 7.95 -4.75
N CYS A 118 10.60 8.45 -4.33
CA CYS A 118 11.15 9.71 -4.85
C CYS A 118 11.35 9.65 -6.37
N SER A 119 11.92 8.55 -6.85
CA SER A 119 12.15 8.33 -8.29
C SER A 119 10.83 8.28 -9.07
N LEU A 120 9.81 7.66 -8.49
CA LEU A 120 8.47 7.55 -9.06
C LEU A 120 7.79 8.91 -9.23
N LEU A 121 8.03 9.87 -8.33
CA LEU A 121 7.54 11.25 -8.46
C LEU A 121 8.27 12.04 -9.55
N VAL A 122 9.57 11.79 -9.73
CA VAL A 122 10.39 12.43 -10.76
C VAL A 122 10.02 11.93 -12.17
N GLN A 123 9.60 10.67 -12.29
CA GLN A 123 9.38 10.01 -13.58
C GLN A 123 8.30 10.67 -14.46
N PRO A 124 7.12 11.09 -13.95
CA PRO A 124 6.14 11.87 -14.72
C PRO A 124 6.71 13.20 -15.22
N CYS A 125 7.53 13.91 -14.43
CA CYS A 125 8.15 15.17 -14.86
C CYS A 125 9.06 14.95 -16.07
N ILE A 126 9.93 13.94 -16.01
CA ILE A 126 10.79 13.55 -17.15
C ILE A 126 9.93 13.11 -18.35
N GLY A 127 8.85 12.37 -18.11
CA GLY A 127 7.92 11.93 -19.15
C GLY A 127 7.22 13.07 -19.87
N TYR A 128 6.84 14.12 -19.13
CA TYR A 128 6.26 15.33 -19.70
C TYR A 128 7.26 16.10 -20.56
N TRP A 129 8.48 16.30 -20.07
CA TRP A 129 9.56 16.91 -20.86
C TRP A 129 9.89 16.10 -22.11
N HIS A 130 9.93 14.78 -22.00
CA HIS A 130 10.07 13.90 -23.15
C HIS A 130 8.96 14.14 -24.18
N HIS A 131 7.70 14.22 -23.74
CA HIS A 131 6.56 14.43 -24.63
C HIS A 131 6.64 15.78 -25.36
N LEU A 132 6.96 16.87 -24.66
CA LEU A 132 7.17 18.18 -25.27
C LEU A 132 8.29 18.17 -26.32
N ALA A 133 9.41 17.52 -25.99
CA ALA A 133 10.53 17.36 -26.92
C ALA A 133 10.13 16.53 -28.16
N PHE A 134 9.31 15.48 -27.98
CA PHE A 134 8.82 14.65 -29.06
C PHE A 134 7.88 15.42 -30.00
N ILE A 135 6.96 16.23 -29.47
CA ILE A 135 6.09 17.08 -30.30
C ILE A 135 6.93 18.07 -31.12
N LYS A 136 7.94 18.70 -30.50
CA LYS A 136 8.78 19.71 -31.15
C LYS A 136 9.71 19.14 -32.22
N LEU A 137 10.36 18.02 -31.92
CA LEU A 137 11.45 17.49 -32.75
C LEU A 137 11.03 16.30 -33.62
N LYS A 138 9.90 15.65 -33.33
CA LYS A 138 9.39 14.44 -33.99
C LYS A 138 10.39 13.29 -34.12
N ARG A 139 11.43 13.28 -33.28
CA ARG A 139 12.47 12.23 -33.22
C ARG A 139 12.82 11.91 -31.78
N ARG A 140 13.45 10.74 -31.56
CA ARG A 140 13.98 10.36 -30.25
C ARG A 140 15.13 11.29 -29.85
N THR A 141 15.10 11.75 -28.62
CA THR A 141 16.11 12.63 -27.99
C THR A 141 16.75 11.92 -26.81
N SER A 142 17.84 12.46 -26.26
CA SER A 142 18.45 11.93 -25.03
C SER A 142 17.45 11.83 -23.87
N ILE A 143 16.49 12.77 -23.78
CA ILE A 143 15.40 12.74 -22.77
C ILE A 143 14.49 11.52 -22.95
N THR A 144 14.31 11.05 -24.19
CA THR A 144 13.55 9.81 -24.48
C THR A 144 14.21 8.60 -23.84
N PHE A 145 15.52 8.47 -24.02
CA PHE A 145 16.28 7.38 -23.42
C PHE A 145 16.33 7.49 -21.91
N ALA A 146 16.49 8.70 -21.37
CA ALA A 146 16.44 8.95 -19.94
C ALA A 146 15.09 8.49 -19.33
N HIS A 147 13.97 8.92 -19.90
CA HIS A 147 12.64 8.53 -19.42
C HIS A 147 12.42 7.01 -19.45
N ILE A 148 12.78 6.36 -20.57
CA ILE A 148 12.58 4.91 -20.75
C ILE A 148 13.48 4.12 -19.80
N LEU A 149 14.78 4.43 -19.75
CA LEU A 149 15.74 3.68 -18.95
C LEU A 149 15.50 3.89 -17.45
N PHE A 150 15.21 5.13 -17.04
CA PHE A 150 14.88 5.45 -15.65
C PHE A 150 13.59 4.76 -15.21
N GLY A 151 12.56 4.73 -16.06
CA GLY A 151 11.32 3.99 -15.78
C GLY A 151 11.53 2.49 -15.60
N ARG A 152 12.38 1.88 -16.43
CA ARG A 152 12.73 0.47 -16.30
C ARG A 152 13.48 0.19 -15.00
N ALA A 153 14.43 1.06 -14.63
CA ALA A 153 15.15 0.94 -13.37
C ALA A 153 14.20 1.03 -12.16
N ILE A 154 13.25 1.98 -12.17
CA ILE A 154 12.25 2.13 -11.09
C ILE A 154 11.40 0.86 -10.93
N ILE A 155 10.92 0.27 -12.03
CA ILE A 155 10.10 -0.96 -11.97
C ILE A 155 10.91 -2.13 -11.42
N ILE A 156 12.15 -2.32 -11.88
CA ILE A 156 13.03 -3.39 -11.41
C ILE A 156 13.33 -3.23 -9.92
N LEU A 157 13.66 -2.01 -9.48
CA LEU A 157 13.87 -1.71 -8.06
C LEU A 157 12.60 -1.92 -7.23
N GLY A 158 11.43 -1.60 -7.77
CA GLY A 158 10.14 -1.89 -7.14
C GLY A 158 9.91 -3.39 -6.92
N TRP A 159 10.22 -4.22 -7.92
CA TRP A 159 10.13 -5.68 -7.78
C TRP A 159 11.15 -6.25 -6.80
N LEU A 160 12.39 -5.75 -6.82
CA LEU A 160 13.38 -6.09 -5.81
C LEU A 160 12.89 -5.73 -4.41
N ASN A 161 12.26 -4.56 -4.25
CA ASN A 161 11.72 -4.13 -2.97
C ASN A 161 10.57 -5.01 -2.48
N ILE A 162 9.69 -5.48 -3.38
CA ILE A 162 8.63 -6.44 -3.03
C ILE A 162 9.21 -7.77 -2.56
N ALA A 163 10.34 -8.18 -3.16
CA ALA A 163 10.99 -9.44 -2.83
C ALA A 163 11.80 -9.39 -1.52
N LEU A 164 12.00 -8.21 -0.91
CA LEU A 164 12.65 -7.99 0.39
C LEU A 164 11.63 -7.97 1.52
#